data_AF-A0A1V8NRU6-F1
#
_entry.id   AF-A0A1V8NRU6-F1
#
_cell.length_a   1.000
_cell.length_b   1.000
_cell.length_c   1.000
_cell.angle_alpha   90.00
_cell.angle_beta   90.00
_cell.angle_gamma   90.00
#
_symmetry.space_group_name_H-M   'P 1'
#
loop_
_entity.id
_entity.type
_entity.pdbx_description
1 polymer ?
#
loop_
_entity_poly.entity_id
_entity_poly.type
_entity_poly.pdbx_seq_one_letter_code
_entity_poly.pdbx_strand_id
1 'polypeptide(L)'
;MSMTDKQALRERYSPQPVPKCRICGAEMTVQRISGNRITYGCTGATYDDKGCDYAEGRSIADDHYGQSRVTVVDVSDPEVLMLLDEREADKEKIKTLESRNRRLEGIIDAAEKRIAELAARIVNLPKRSIGEVMHMSGFSREYAEGWCAGNDNARNEIRAAGVKIKEE
;
A
#
# COMPACT_ATOMS: atom_id res chain seq x y z
N MET A 1 -2.73 10.91 19.95
CA MET A 1 -1.84 11.12 18.77
C MET A 1 -2.05 12.55 18.31
N SER A 2 -0.98 13.36 18.22
CA SER A 2 -1.09 14.73 17.74
C SER A 2 -1.59 14.70 16.30
N MET A 3 -2.78 15.25 16.04
CA MET A 3 -3.21 15.55 14.68
C MET A 3 -2.39 16.76 14.22
N THR A 4 -1.13 16.51 13.87
CA THR A 4 -0.39 17.48 13.09
C THR A 4 -1.14 17.62 11.78
N ASP A 5 -1.74 18.78 11.57
CA ASP A 5 -2.46 19.07 10.34
C ASP A 5 -1.45 19.03 9.19
N LYS A 6 -1.51 17.96 8.39
CA LYS A 6 -0.59 17.76 7.28
C LYS A 6 -0.74 18.84 6.23
N GLN A 7 -1.94 19.41 6.09
CA GLN A 7 -2.17 20.53 5.18
C GLN A 7 -1.40 21.75 5.68
N ALA A 8 -1.46 22.04 6.99
CA ALA A 8 -0.67 23.11 7.59
C ALA A 8 0.85 22.88 7.47
N LEU A 9 1.32 21.63 7.49
CA LEU A 9 2.73 21.32 7.21
C LEU A 9 3.08 21.56 5.74
N ARG A 10 2.24 21.09 4.80
CA ARG A 10 2.44 21.33 3.37
C ARG A 10 2.50 22.83 3.08
N GLU A 11 1.59 23.62 3.63
CA GLU A 11 1.57 25.08 3.46
C GLU A 11 2.82 25.75 4.03
N ARG A 12 3.29 25.32 5.20
CA ARG A 12 4.47 25.90 5.86
C ARG A 12 5.77 25.70 5.09
N TYR A 13 5.96 24.51 4.52
CA TYR A 13 7.16 24.15 3.78
C TYR A 13 7.04 24.38 2.27
N SER A 14 5.88 24.88 1.81
CA SER A 14 5.71 25.32 0.43
C SER A 14 6.51 26.58 0.15
N PRO A 15 6.89 26.82 -1.12
CA PRO A 15 7.53 28.07 -1.53
C PRO A 15 6.71 29.28 -1.07
N GLN A 16 7.37 30.22 -0.40
CA GLN A 16 6.71 31.44 0.05
C GLN A 16 6.44 32.39 -1.12
N PRO A 17 5.30 33.07 -1.14
CA PRO A 17 5.00 34.04 -2.20
C PRO A 17 5.95 35.23 -2.13
N VAL A 18 6.25 35.79 -3.29
CA VAL A 18 7.08 37.00 -3.40
C VAL A 18 6.37 38.17 -2.69
N PRO A 19 7.06 38.90 -1.79
CA PRO A 19 6.47 40.05 -1.11
C PRO A 19 6.07 41.17 -2.08
N LYS A 20 5.00 41.87 -1.74
CA LYS A 20 4.60 43.10 -2.43
C LYS A 20 5.26 44.32 -1.78
N CYS A 21 5.60 45.31 -2.59
CA CYS A 21 6.15 46.57 -2.14
C CYS A 21 5.14 47.31 -1.28
N ARG A 22 5.54 47.71 -0.06
CA ARG A 22 4.69 48.49 0.85
C ARG A 22 4.37 49.92 0.38
N ILE A 23 5.13 50.44 -0.58
CA ILE A 23 5.01 51.83 -1.07
C ILE A 23 4.06 51.89 -2.27
N CYS A 24 4.22 51.00 -3.25
CA CYS A 24 3.44 51.02 -4.50
C CYS A 24 2.61 49.75 -4.77
N GLY A 25 2.73 48.71 -3.94
CA GLY A 25 1.99 47.45 -4.12
C GLY A 25 2.53 46.51 -5.21
N ALA A 26 3.53 46.93 -6.00
CA ALA A 26 4.14 46.09 -7.03
C ALA A 26 4.87 44.88 -6.44
N GLU A 27 4.91 43.78 -7.18
CA GLU A 27 5.69 42.59 -6.82
C GLU A 27 7.18 42.93 -6.78
N MET A 28 7.87 42.50 -5.73
CA MET A 28 9.28 42.82 -5.52
C MET A 28 10.18 41.80 -6.22
N THR A 29 11.43 42.18 -6.50
CA THR A 29 12.41 41.27 -7.10
C THR A 29 13.49 40.90 -6.08
N VAL A 30 14.06 39.70 -6.22
CA VAL A 30 15.16 39.24 -5.37
C VAL A 30 16.41 40.07 -5.65
N GLN A 31 16.98 40.66 -4.60
CA GLN A 31 18.20 41.48 -4.67
C GLN A 31 19.41 40.74 -4.12
N ARG A 32 19.19 39.86 -3.14
CA ARG A 32 20.26 39.08 -2.51
C ARG A 32 19.68 37.81 -1.89
N ILE A 33 20.39 36.71 -2.06
CA ILE A 33 20.16 35.46 -1.33
C ILE A 33 21.40 35.19 -0.47
N SER A 34 21.20 34.95 0.82
CA SER A 34 22.26 34.60 1.77
C SER A 34 21.80 33.44 2.64
N GLY A 35 22.04 32.22 2.16
CA GLY A 35 21.44 31.02 2.74
C GLY A 35 19.92 31.10 2.63
N ASN A 36 19.21 30.91 3.75
CA ASN A 36 17.76 30.99 3.80
C ASN A 36 17.20 32.42 3.95
N ARG A 37 18.04 33.47 3.91
CA ARG A 37 17.58 34.86 3.99
C ARG A 37 17.54 35.44 2.60
N ILE A 38 16.34 35.79 2.13
CA ILE A 38 16.10 36.38 0.82
C ILE A 38 15.75 37.85 1.03
N THR A 39 16.56 38.74 0.48
CA THR A 39 16.28 40.17 0.45
C THR A 39 15.56 40.51 -0.85
N TYR A 40 14.34 41.02 -0.72
CA TYR A 40 13.56 41.57 -1.82
C TYR A 40 13.68 43.10 -1.84
N GLY A 41 13.59 43.69 -3.03
CA GLY A 41 13.56 45.14 -3.25
C GLY A 41 12.60 45.50 -4.38
N CYS A 42 11.98 46.67 -4.29
CA CYS A 42 11.21 47.23 -5.41
C CYS A 42 12.13 48.13 -6.22
N THR A 43 12.68 47.60 -7.30
CA THR A 43 13.55 48.36 -8.21
C THR A 43 12.77 49.19 -9.22
N GLY A 44 11.49 48.87 -9.45
CA GLY A 44 10.71 49.47 -10.55
C GLY A 44 11.21 49.05 -11.93
N ALA A 45 12.00 47.98 -11.98
CA ALA A 45 12.52 47.40 -13.20
C ALA A 45 11.49 46.44 -13.81
N THR A 46 11.31 46.54 -15.12
CA THR A 46 10.65 45.55 -15.96
C THR A 46 11.69 44.87 -16.83
N TYR A 47 11.57 43.56 -16.97
CA TYR A 47 12.47 42.76 -17.81
C TYR A 47 11.71 42.33 -19.06
N ASP A 48 12.26 42.66 -20.23
CA ASP A 48 11.75 42.24 -21.53
C ASP A 48 12.90 41.66 -22.39
N ASP A 49 12.61 41.30 -23.63
CA ASP A 49 13.60 40.75 -24.57
C ASP A 49 14.73 41.74 -24.93
N LYS A 50 14.58 43.04 -24.63
CA LYS A 50 15.55 44.10 -24.90
C LYS A 50 16.43 44.42 -23.69
N GLY A 51 16.04 43.98 -22.49
CA GLY A 51 16.84 44.09 -21.28
C GLY A 51 16.03 44.53 -20.07
N CYS A 52 16.64 45.39 -19.25
CA CYS A 52 16.06 45.90 -18.01
C CYS A 52 15.73 47.38 -18.17
N ASP A 53 14.45 47.71 -18.15
CA ASP A 53 13.95 49.08 -18.19
C ASP A 53 13.42 49.49 -16.82
N TYR A 54 13.76 50.71 -16.38
CA TYR A 54 13.24 51.28 -15.14
C TYR A 54 12.10 52.25 -15.47
N ALA A 55 11.04 52.23 -14.67
CA ALA A 55 10.03 53.27 -14.74
C ALA A 55 10.64 54.67 -14.51
N GLU A 56 9.99 55.70 -15.04
CA GLU A 56 10.51 57.08 -14.98
C GLU A 56 10.82 57.51 -13.55
N GLY A 57 12.02 58.05 -13.33
CA GLY A 57 12.51 58.46 -12.01
C GLY A 57 12.94 57.33 -11.08
N ARG A 58 12.99 56.07 -11.55
CA ARG A 58 13.39 54.91 -10.75
C ARG A 58 14.83 54.48 -11.03
N SER A 59 15.51 53.98 -9.99
CA SER A 59 16.83 53.36 -10.13
C SER A 59 17.15 52.42 -8.97
N ILE A 60 18.24 51.63 -9.09
CA ILE A 60 18.76 50.74 -8.03
C ILE A 60 19.32 51.47 -6.79
N ALA A 61 19.36 52.79 -6.81
CA ALA A 61 19.83 53.62 -5.71
C ALA A 61 18.84 54.73 -5.35
N ASP A 62 17.59 54.64 -5.83
CA ASP A 62 16.54 55.60 -5.47
C ASP A 62 16.03 55.35 -4.04
N ASP A 63 15.38 56.37 -3.47
CA ASP A 63 14.78 56.29 -2.14
C ASP A 63 13.71 55.20 -2.04
N HIS A 64 12.98 54.96 -3.14
CA HIS A 64 11.97 53.92 -3.21
C HIS A 64 12.58 52.53 -2.99
N TYR A 65 13.67 52.23 -3.68
CA TYR A 65 14.43 51.01 -3.57
C TYR A 65 14.98 50.86 -2.16
N GLY A 66 15.64 51.90 -1.63
CA GLY A 66 16.17 51.90 -0.26
C GLY A 66 15.11 51.62 0.80
N GLN A 67 13.95 52.27 0.70
CA GLN A 67 12.85 52.13 1.65
C GLN A 67 11.99 50.88 1.44
N SER A 68 11.98 50.28 0.24
CA SER A 68 11.15 49.11 -0.04
C SER A 68 11.76 47.80 0.43
N ARG A 69 13.08 47.75 0.68
CA ARG A 69 13.78 46.49 0.97
C ARG A 69 13.23 45.76 2.20
N VAL A 70 12.99 44.46 2.03
CA VAL A 70 12.60 43.53 3.09
C VAL A 70 13.46 42.28 3.01
N THR A 71 13.83 41.70 4.15
CA THR A 71 14.49 40.40 4.20
C THR A 71 13.57 39.39 4.85
N VAL A 72 13.23 38.35 4.09
CA VAL A 72 12.38 37.24 4.52
C VAL A 72 13.28 36.03 4.80
N VAL A 73 12.92 35.26 5.83
CA VAL A 73 13.53 33.95 6.08
C VAL A 73 12.69 32.92 5.36
N ASP A 74 13.26 32.32 4.33
CA ASP A 74 12.66 31.21 3.61
C ASP A 74 12.75 29.95 4.49
N VAL A 75 11.59 29.36 4.76
CA VAL A 75 11.47 28.08 5.49
C VAL A 75 10.89 27.00 4.59
N SER A 76 10.77 27.26 3.28
CA SER A 76 10.35 26.25 2.32
C SER A 76 11.37 25.11 2.27
N ASP A 77 10.87 23.88 2.20
CA ASP A 77 11.70 22.68 2.19
C ASP A 77 11.02 21.61 1.31
N PRO A 78 11.54 21.40 0.07
CA PRO A 78 10.97 20.42 -0.84
C PRO A 78 11.17 18.98 -0.36
N GLU A 79 12.20 18.68 0.43
CA GLU A 79 12.45 17.33 0.95
C GLU A 79 11.38 16.97 1.99
N VAL A 80 10.97 17.93 2.84
CA VAL A 80 9.86 17.71 3.77
C VAL A 80 8.55 17.43 3.03
N LEU A 81 8.27 18.13 1.93
CA LEU A 81 7.07 17.86 1.12
C LEU A 81 7.10 16.47 0.49
N MET A 82 8.25 16.06 -0.06
CA MET A 82 8.45 14.71 -0.59
C MET A 82 8.22 13.63 0.47
N LEU A 83 8.74 13.84 1.68
CA LEU A 83 8.53 12.92 2.80
C LEU A 83 7.05 12.84 3.20
N LEU A 84 6.30 13.94 3.13
CA LEU A 84 4.86 13.92 3.38
C LEU A 84 4.10 13.09 2.33
N ASP A 85 4.47 13.22 1.06
CA ASP A 85 3.91 12.44 -0.05
C ASP A 85 4.22 10.94 0.10
N GLU A 86 5.47 10.59 0.39
CA GLU A 86 5.90 9.20 0.64
C GLU A 86 5.12 8.59 1.80
N ARG A 87 4.98 9.33 2.91
CA ARG A 87 4.22 8.88 4.09
C ARG A 87 2.73 8.70 3.80
N GLU A 88 2.17 9.38 2.81
CA GLU A 88 0.79 9.18 2.37
C GLU A 88 0.65 7.95 1.50
N ALA A 89 1.57 7.76 0.55
CA ALA A 89 1.63 6.55 -0.26
C ALA A 89 1.79 5.29 0.60
N ASP A 90 2.67 5.33 1.61
CA ASP A 90 2.88 4.23 2.54
C ASP A 90 1.62 3.90 3.35
N LYS A 91 0.89 4.91 3.82
CA LYS A 91 -0.37 4.69 4.55
C LYS A 91 -1.41 3.99 3.67
N GLU A 92 -1.53 4.38 2.41
CA GLU A 92 -2.48 3.73 1.49
C GLU A 92 -2.05 2.30 1.15
N LYS A 93 -0.74 2.07 1.02
CA LYS A 93 -0.16 0.73 0.84
C LYS A 93 -0.43 -0.16 2.05
N ILE A 94 -0.25 0.34 3.27
CA ILE A 94 -0.56 -0.39 4.51
C ILE A 94 -2.04 -0.78 4.54
N LYS A 95 -2.94 0.16 4.28
CA LYS A 95 -4.39 -0.10 4.23
C LYS A 95 -4.75 -1.18 3.21
N THR A 96 -4.10 -1.16 2.04
CA THR A 96 -4.28 -2.18 1.01
C THR A 96 -3.78 -3.56 1.48
N LEU A 97 -2.61 -3.61 2.10
CA LEU A 97 -2.04 -4.85 2.64
C LEU A 97 -2.89 -5.41 3.78
N GLU A 98 -3.39 -4.59 4.68
CA GLU A 98 -4.31 -5.00 5.75
C GLU A 98 -5.60 -5.62 5.18
N SER A 99 -6.16 -5.02 4.12
CA SER A 99 -7.32 -5.58 3.43
C SER A 99 -7.02 -6.95 2.80
N ARG A 100 -5.85 -7.09 2.17
CA ARG A 100 -5.39 -8.37 1.60
C ARG A 100 -5.18 -9.43 2.68
N ASN A 101 -4.55 -9.06 3.80
CA ASN A 101 -4.31 -9.98 4.92
C ASN A 101 -5.62 -10.48 5.51
N ARG A 102 -6.60 -9.60 5.76
CA ARG A 102 -7.95 -10.01 6.21
C ARG A 102 -8.62 -11.00 5.25
N ARG A 103 -8.47 -10.80 3.94
CA ARG A 103 -8.99 -11.73 2.94
C ARG A 103 -8.28 -13.09 2.99
N LEU A 104 -6.96 -13.08 3.14
CA LEU A 104 -6.16 -14.30 3.23
C LEU A 104 -6.49 -15.10 4.49
N GLU A 105 -6.67 -14.43 5.63
CA GLU A 105 -7.13 -15.06 6.88
C GLU A 105 -8.45 -15.81 6.66
N GLY A 106 -9.44 -15.17 6.03
CA GLY A 106 -10.72 -15.83 5.73
C GLY A 106 -10.60 -17.02 4.77
N ILE A 107 -9.66 -16.96 3.82
CA ILE A 107 -9.38 -18.10 2.91
C ILE A 107 -8.71 -19.24 3.67
N ILE A 108 -7.77 -18.94 4.56
CA ILE A 108 -7.08 -19.94 5.39
C ILE A 108 -8.10 -20.63 6.29
N ASP A 109 -8.95 -19.89 7.00
CA ASP A 109 -10.00 -20.46 7.85
C ASP A 109 -10.94 -21.41 7.08
N ALA A 110 -11.34 -21.01 5.86
CA ALA A 110 -12.19 -21.83 5.02
C ALA A 110 -11.47 -23.10 4.53
N ALA A 111 -10.20 -22.98 4.16
CA ALA A 111 -9.38 -24.11 3.73
C ALA A 111 -9.15 -25.10 4.89
N GLU A 112 -8.83 -24.62 6.09
CA GLU A 112 -8.65 -25.44 7.28
C GLU A 112 -9.93 -26.21 7.63
N LYS A 113 -11.09 -25.54 7.61
CA LYS A 113 -12.39 -26.22 7.80
C LYS A 113 -12.62 -27.30 6.75
N ARG A 114 -12.33 -27.01 5.49
CA ARG A 114 -12.50 -27.98 4.41
C ARG A 114 -11.56 -29.17 4.54
N ILE A 115 -10.32 -28.95 4.95
CA ILE A 115 -9.35 -30.01 5.22
C ILE A 115 -9.85 -30.88 6.38
N ALA A 116 -10.35 -30.27 7.47
CA ALA A 116 -10.91 -31.00 8.61
C ALA A 116 -12.13 -31.85 8.20
N GLU A 117 -13.05 -31.30 7.41
CA GLU A 117 -14.19 -32.06 6.87
C GLU A 117 -13.74 -33.26 6.04
N LEU A 118 -12.76 -33.08 5.15
CA LEU A 118 -12.25 -34.16 4.29
C LEU A 118 -11.50 -35.21 5.12
N ALA A 119 -10.70 -34.81 6.11
CA ALA A 119 -9.99 -35.71 7.01
C ALA A 119 -10.92 -36.47 7.99
N ALA A 120 -12.15 -35.97 8.19
CA ALA A 120 -13.18 -36.64 8.95
C ALA A 120 -14.02 -37.63 8.10
N ARG A 121 -13.95 -37.58 6.77
CA ARG A 121 -14.68 -38.53 5.92
C ARG A 121 -14.12 -39.94 6.10
N ILE A 122 -15.04 -40.89 6.17
CA ILE A 122 -14.75 -42.31 6.32
C ILE A 122 -15.37 -43.05 5.14
N VAL A 123 -14.57 -43.82 4.43
CA VAL A 123 -15.05 -44.69 3.35
C VAL A 123 -15.74 -45.90 3.96
N ASN A 124 -16.97 -46.17 3.51
CA ASN A 124 -17.68 -47.39 3.87
C ASN A 124 -17.36 -48.49 2.85
N LEU A 125 -16.43 -49.38 3.20
CA LEU A 125 -16.05 -50.52 2.37
C LEU A 125 -16.03 -51.77 3.25
N PRO A 126 -17.16 -52.47 3.46
CA PRO A 126 -17.26 -53.55 4.44
C PRO A 126 -16.33 -54.73 4.09
N LYS A 127 -15.79 -55.38 5.13
CA LYS A 127 -15.12 -56.66 5.00
C LYS A 127 -16.18 -57.76 5.05
N ARG A 128 -15.99 -58.81 4.26
CA ARG A 128 -16.89 -59.97 4.29
C ARG A 128 -16.06 -61.23 4.24
N SER A 129 -16.51 -62.23 4.95
CA SER A 129 -15.96 -63.57 4.87
C SER A 129 -16.27 -64.18 3.51
N ILE A 130 -15.42 -65.14 3.10
CA ILE A 130 -15.63 -65.91 1.87
C ILE A 130 -17.03 -66.57 1.90
N GLY A 131 -17.46 -67.10 3.05
CA GLY A 131 -18.76 -67.75 3.21
C GLY A 131 -19.96 -66.81 2.97
N GLU A 132 -19.88 -65.57 3.44
CA GLU A 132 -20.90 -64.55 3.17
C GLU A 132 -20.95 -64.18 1.69
N VAL A 133 -19.78 -64.01 1.06
CA VAL A 133 -19.70 -63.70 -0.37
C VAL A 133 -20.23 -64.85 -1.22
N MET A 134 -19.88 -66.10 -0.87
CA MET A 134 -20.41 -67.30 -1.51
C MET A 134 -21.95 -67.35 -1.43
N HIS A 135 -22.55 -67.02 -0.29
CA HIS A 135 -24.02 -66.96 -0.18
C HIS A 135 -24.64 -65.91 -1.10
N MET A 136 -23.97 -64.77 -1.30
CA MET A 136 -24.46 -63.70 -2.19
C MET A 136 -24.19 -63.98 -3.67
N SER A 137 -23.17 -64.78 -3.99
CA SER A 137 -22.67 -64.98 -5.35
C SER A 137 -23.02 -66.34 -5.96
N GLY A 138 -24.00 -67.05 -5.43
CA GLY A 138 -24.41 -68.37 -5.94
C GLY A 138 -23.40 -69.49 -5.66
N PHE A 139 -22.70 -69.42 -4.52
CA PHE A 139 -21.79 -70.43 -3.99
C PHE A 139 -20.53 -70.73 -4.81
N SER A 140 -20.14 -69.85 -5.74
CA SER A 140 -18.83 -69.94 -6.39
C SER A 140 -17.70 -69.57 -5.42
N ARG A 141 -16.85 -70.54 -5.10
CA ARG A 141 -15.71 -70.35 -4.19
C ARG A 141 -14.61 -69.48 -4.80
N GLU A 142 -14.21 -69.76 -6.05
CA GLU A 142 -13.15 -69.02 -6.74
C GLU A 142 -13.51 -67.54 -6.89
N TYR A 143 -14.78 -67.24 -7.20
CA TYR A 143 -15.27 -65.87 -7.24
C TYR A 143 -15.20 -65.20 -5.87
N ALA A 144 -15.64 -65.89 -4.81
CA ALA A 144 -15.67 -65.33 -3.46
C ALA A 144 -14.25 -65.06 -2.92
N GLU A 145 -13.31 -65.96 -3.16
CA GLU A 145 -11.89 -65.78 -2.80
C GLU A 145 -11.28 -64.59 -3.56
N GLY A 146 -11.53 -64.48 -4.87
CA GLY A 146 -11.07 -63.34 -5.67
C GLY A 146 -11.67 -62.00 -5.23
N TRP A 147 -12.96 -61.98 -4.89
CA TRP A 147 -13.63 -60.77 -4.37
C TRP A 147 -13.02 -60.34 -3.03
N CYS A 148 -12.84 -61.26 -2.09
CA CYS A 148 -12.25 -60.96 -0.78
C CYS A 148 -10.81 -60.46 -0.92
N ALA A 149 -9.99 -61.10 -1.76
CA ALA A 149 -8.61 -60.65 -2.03
C ALA A 149 -8.57 -59.25 -2.66
N GLY A 150 -9.45 -58.98 -3.64
CA GLY A 150 -9.58 -57.66 -4.24
C GLY A 150 -10.03 -56.58 -3.26
N ASN A 151 -10.99 -56.91 -2.38
CA ASN A 151 -11.47 -56.00 -1.33
C ASN A 151 -10.37 -55.68 -0.29
N ASP A 152 -9.63 -56.69 0.16
CA ASP A 152 -8.50 -56.48 1.08
C ASP A 152 -7.39 -55.62 0.42
N ASN A 153 -7.09 -55.85 -0.87
CA ASN A 153 -6.14 -55.01 -1.60
C ASN A 153 -6.62 -53.54 -1.69
N ALA A 154 -7.89 -53.32 -2.08
CA ALA A 154 -8.46 -51.98 -2.15
C ALA A 154 -8.45 -51.28 -0.78
N ARG A 155 -8.78 -51.99 0.30
CA ARG A 155 -8.73 -51.45 1.66
C ARG A 155 -7.31 -51.08 2.08
N ASN A 156 -6.31 -51.87 1.72
CA ASN A 156 -4.90 -51.57 2.01
C ASN A 156 -4.43 -50.32 1.27
N GLU A 157 -4.72 -50.20 -0.02
CA GLU A 157 -4.35 -49.03 -0.83
C GLU A 157 -5.03 -47.74 -0.33
N ILE A 158 -6.31 -47.81 0.02
CA ILE A 158 -7.05 -46.66 0.59
C ILE A 158 -6.44 -46.21 1.93
N ARG A 159 -6.04 -47.16 2.79
CA ARG A 159 -5.35 -46.86 4.06
C ARG A 159 -3.95 -46.30 3.82
N ALA A 160 -3.21 -46.84 2.85
CA ALA A 160 -1.89 -46.34 2.47
C ALA A 160 -1.95 -44.88 1.97
N ALA A 161 -3.05 -44.51 1.31
CA ALA A 161 -3.34 -43.12 0.93
C ALA A 161 -3.79 -42.22 2.11
N GLY A 162 -3.82 -42.73 3.33
CA GLY A 162 -4.21 -41.98 4.54
C GLY A 162 -5.72 -41.77 4.70
N VAL A 163 -6.55 -42.45 3.91
CA VAL A 163 -8.01 -42.33 3.98
C VAL A 163 -8.56 -43.33 5.01
N LYS A 164 -9.44 -42.84 5.89
CA LYS A 164 -10.09 -43.66 6.91
C LYS A 164 -11.14 -44.56 6.27
N ILE A 165 -11.18 -45.82 6.70
CA ILE A 165 -12.22 -46.79 6.32
C ILE A 165 -13.00 -47.16 7.58
N LYS A 166 -14.30 -47.34 7.45
CA LYS A 166 -15.15 -47.75 8.56
C LYS A 166 -14.66 -49.12 9.07
N GLU A 167 -14.36 -49.18 10.36
CA GLU A 167 -14.09 -50.45 11.05
C GLU A 167 -15.43 -51.12 11.38
N GLU A 168 -15.45 -52.45 11.37
CA GLU A 168 -16.65 -53.26 11.63
C GLU A 168 -16.89 -53.46 13.12
#